data_AF-A0A6G1WQV1-F1
#
_entry.id   AF-A0A6G1WQV1-F1
#
_cell.length_a   1.000
_cell.length_b   1.000
_cell.length_c   1.000
_cell.angle_alpha   90.00
_cell.angle_beta   90.00
_cell.angle_gamma   90.00
#
_symmetry.space_group_name_H-M   'P 1'
#
loop_
_entity.id
_entity.type
_entity.pdbx_description
1 polymer ?
#
loop_
_entity_poly.entity_id
_entity_poly.type
_entity_poly.pdbx_seq_one_letter_code
_entity_poly.pdbx_strand_id
1 'polypeptide(L)' 'MAEFTVKRQHLGDRMYLPGDTRQAAESEVAHLIRNGVLQKAKAPKPEKGKAEPGPPSNKAEGAAPKNKGA' A
#
# COMPACT_ATOMS: atom_id res chain seq x y z
N MET A 1 -13.14 -16.99 -2.88
CA MET A 1 -12.36 -15.73 -2.80
C MET A 1 -11.01 -15.98 -3.46
N ALA A 2 -10.46 -14.98 -4.14
CA ALA A 2 -9.16 -15.05 -4.80
C ALA A 2 -8.17 -14.09 -4.12
N GLU A 3 -6.89 -14.38 -4.29
CA GLU A 3 -5.82 -13.58 -3.74
C GLU A 3 -5.26 -12.61 -4.78
N PHE A 4 -5.07 -11.37 -4.36
CA PHE A 4 -4.64 -10.27 -5.20
C PHE A 4 -3.45 -9.57 -4.57
N THR A 5 -2.40 -9.37 -5.37
CA THR A 5 -1.26 -8.54 -4.99
C THR A 5 -1.61 -7.08 -5.16
N VAL A 6 -1.38 -6.30 -4.13
CA VAL A 6 -1.61 -4.86 -4.11
C VAL A 6 -0.43 -4.18 -4.81
N LYS A 7 -0.71 -3.42 -5.86
CA LYS A 7 0.29 -2.63 -6.58
C LYS A 7 0.31 -1.17 -6.15
N ARG A 8 -0.82 -0.65 -5.69
CA ARG A 8 -0.96 0.73 -5.20
C ARG A 8 -1.72 0.76 -3.89
N GLN A 9 -1.37 1.72 -3.04
CA GLN A 9 -2.07 1.91 -1.78
C GLN A 9 -3.57 2.13 -2.01
N HIS A 10 -4.40 1.42 -1.25
CA HIS A 10 -5.84 1.65 -1.22
C HIS A 10 -6.42 1.28 0.15
N LEU A 11 -7.56 1.87 0.49
CA LEU A 11 -8.30 1.58 1.72
C LEU A 11 -9.46 0.62 1.40
N GLY A 12 -9.49 -0.53 2.07
CA GLY A 12 -10.61 -1.47 2.03
C GLY A 12 -10.98 -1.86 3.46
N ASP A 13 -11.01 -3.16 3.75
CA ASP A 13 -11.16 -3.70 5.10
C ASP A 13 -10.06 -3.22 6.08
N ARG A 14 -8.90 -2.91 5.50
CA ARG A 14 -7.76 -2.26 6.15
C ARG A 14 -7.02 -1.39 5.14
N MET A 15 -6.07 -0.60 5.63
CA MET A 15 -5.11 0.07 4.77
C MET A 15 -4.20 -0.98 4.13
N TYR A 16 -4.22 -1.08 2.80
CA TYR A 16 -3.32 -1.93 2.03
C TYR A 16 -2.24 -1.09 1.39
N LEU A 17 -0.99 -1.53 1.49
CA LEU A 17 0.18 -0.90 0.91
C LEU A 17 0.63 -1.66 -0.36
N PRO A 18 1.39 -1.02 -1.27
CA PRO A 18 2.01 -1.72 -2.39
C PRO A 18 2.88 -2.89 -1.89
N GLY A 19 2.65 -4.07 -2.44
CA GLY A 19 3.31 -5.32 -2.03
C GLY A 19 2.47 -6.18 -1.09
N ASP A 20 1.44 -5.61 -0.44
CA ASP A 20 0.52 -6.39 0.39
C ASP A 20 -0.33 -7.35 -0.43
N THR A 21 -0.97 -8.27 0.29
CA THR A 21 -1.87 -9.25 -0.28
C THR A 21 -3.28 -9.10 0.27
N ARG A 22 -4.28 -9.09 -0.62
CA ARG A 22 -5.70 -9.00 -0.30
C ARG A 22 -6.45 -10.23 -0.81
N GLN A 23 -7.32 -10.79 0.01
CA GLN A 23 -8.29 -11.81 -0.42
C GLN A 23 -9.67 -11.16 -0.57
N ALA A 24 -10.29 -11.33 -1.73
CA ALA A 24 -11.60 -10.77 -2.04
C ALA A 24 -12.30 -11.58 -3.15
N ALA A 25 -13.57 -11.29 -3.43
CA ALA A 25 -14.21 -11.78 -4.64
C ALA A 25 -13.77 -10.95 -5.86
N GLU A 26 -13.52 -11.60 -7.00
CA GLU A 26 -13.08 -10.91 -8.22
C GLU A 26 -14.05 -9.83 -8.67
N SER A 27 -15.36 -10.07 -8.52
CA SER A 27 -16.41 -9.10 -8.84
C SER A 27 -16.29 -7.80 -8.02
N GLU A 28 -15.87 -7.88 -6.77
CA GLU A 28 -15.72 -6.70 -5.90
C GLU A 28 -14.46 -5.90 -6.23
N VAL A 29 -13.38 -6.60 -6.61
CA VAL A 29 -12.10 -5.97 -6.94
C VAL A 29 -11.87 -5.74 -8.43
N ALA A 30 -12.84 -6.05 -9.29
CA ALA A 30 -12.73 -5.95 -10.74
C ALA A 30 -12.32 -4.54 -11.19
N HIS A 31 -12.92 -3.51 -10.57
CA HIS A 31 -12.58 -2.13 -10.85
C HIS A 31 -11.14 -1.77 -10.43
N LEU A 32 -10.66 -2.30 -9.30
CA LEU A 32 -9.28 -2.11 -8.83
C LEU A 32 -8.27 -2.81 -9.74
N ILE A 33 -8.60 -3.99 -10.25
CA ILE A 33 -7.78 -4.70 -11.23
C ILE A 33 -7.71 -3.91 -12.54
N ARG A 34 -8.86 -3.44 -13.04
CA ARG A 34 -8.95 -2.62 -14.26
C ARG A 34 -8.16 -1.32 -14.14
N ASN A 35 -8.17 -0.71 -12.96
CA ASN A 35 -7.42 0.51 -12.66
C ASN A 35 -5.93 0.25 -12.33
N GLY A 36 -5.49 -1.02 -12.32
CA GLY A 36 -4.10 -1.40 -12.03
C GLY A 36 -3.68 -1.24 -10.57
N VAL A 37 -4.64 -1.14 -9.64
CA VAL A 37 -4.41 -1.09 -8.19
C VAL A 37 -4.12 -2.48 -7.64
N LEU A 38 -4.83 -3.50 -8.13
CA LEU A 38 -4.67 -4.90 -7.75
C LEU A 38 -4.26 -5.75 -8.95
N GLN A 39 -3.48 -6.80 -8.70
CA GLN A 39 -3.14 -7.81 -9.70
C GLN A 39 -3.59 -9.18 -9.21
N LYS A 40 -4.34 -9.90 -10.06
CA LYS A 40 -4.70 -11.30 -9.80
C LYS A 40 -3.42 -12.13 -9.70
N ALA A 41 -3.23 -12.81 -8.58
CA ALA A 41 -2.15 -13.76 -8.42
C ALA A 41 -2.43 -14.98 -9.30
N LYS A 42 -2.04 -14.93 -10.57
CA LYS A 42 -1.89 -16.12 -11.39
C LYS A 42 -0.62 -16.82 -10.89
N ALA A 43 -0.71 -18.13 -10.64
CA ALA A 43 0.34 -19.01 -10.14
C ALA A 43 1.78 -18.69 -10.65
N PRO A 44 2.81 -19.10 -9.89
CA PRO A 44 3.99 -18.31 -9.55
C PRO A 44 4.78 -17.88 -10.76
N LYS A 45 4.95 -16.56 -10.91
CA LYS A 45 6.10 -16.02 -11.65
C LYS A 45 7.08 -15.53 -10.60
N PRO A 46 8.23 -16.20 -10.40
CA PRO A 46 9.28 -15.59 -9.62
C PRO A 46 9.75 -14.41 -10.47
N GLU A 47 9.67 -13.19 -9.96
CA GLU A 47 10.73 -12.21 -10.19
C GLU A 47 10.43 -10.89 -9.49
N LYS A 48 11.36 -10.59 -8.58
CA LYS A 48 12.08 -9.32 -8.46
C LYS A 48 11.24 -8.08 -8.17
N GLY A 49 11.34 -7.67 -6.91
CA GLY A 49 11.96 -6.38 -6.67
C GLY A 49 11.23 -5.50 -5.66
N LYS A 50 11.87 -5.36 -4.49
CA LYS A 50 12.03 -4.10 -3.74
C LYS A 50 10.74 -3.44 -3.25
N ALA A 51 10.44 -3.64 -1.97
CA ALA A 51 9.64 -2.67 -1.22
C ALA A 51 10.02 -2.69 0.26
N GLU A 52 11.23 -2.22 0.59
CA GLU A 52 11.51 -1.43 1.81
C GLU A 52 12.61 -0.42 1.40
N PRO A 53 12.58 0.86 1.80
CA PRO A 53 12.05 1.37 3.07
C PRO A 53 11.12 2.58 2.96
N GLY A 54 10.38 2.84 4.03
CA GLY A 54 9.98 4.20 4.40
C GLY A 54 8.56 4.32 4.96
N PRO A 55 8.36 4.37 6.28
CA PRO A 55 7.15 4.97 6.81
C PRO A 55 7.22 6.47 6.53
N PRO A 56 6.21 7.14 5.93
CA PRO A 56 5.98 8.52 6.30
C PRO A 56 5.31 8.46 7.67
N SER A 57 6.12 8.21 8.70
CA SER A 57 5.76 8.64 10.04
C SER A 57 5.77 10.15 9.97
N ASN A 58 4.64 10.75 9.57
CA ASN A 58 4.35 12.15 9.83
C ASN A 58 4.17 12.27 11.34
N LYS A 59 5.29 12.14 12.05
CA LYS A 59 5.43 12.65 13.39
C LYS A 59 5.55 14.15 13.19
N ALA A 60 4.46 14.84 13.50
CA ALA A 60 4.54 16.22 13.91
C ALA A 60 5.52 16.30 15.10
N GLU A 61 6.82 16.31 14.81
CA GLU A 61 7.82 16.72 15.76
C GLU A 61 7.78 18.23 15.79
N GLY A 62 7.30 18.74 16.93
CA GLY A 62 7.12 20.16 17.18
C GLY A 62 8.36 20.95 16.81
N ALA A 63 8.18 21.89 15.89
CA ALA A 63 9.09 23.01 15.75
C ALA A 63 9.05 23.80 17.05
N ALA A 64 9.98 23.53 17.97
CA ALA A 64 10.26 24.41 19.08
C ALA A 64 10.63 25.79 18.52
N PRO A 65 9.94 26.89 18.88
CA PRO A 65 10.37 28.22 18.47
C PRO A 65 11.65 28.56 19.23
N LYS A 66 12.79 28.56 18.54
CA LYS A 66 13.99 29.29 18.99
C LYS A 66 13.73 30.78 18.78
N ASN A 67 13.07 31.43 19.73
CA ASN A 67 13.12 32.88 19.84
C ASN A 67 14.01 33.31 21.02
N LYS A 68 14.93 34.17 20.62
CA LYS A 68 16.09 34.76 21.28
C LYS A 68 15.73 35.53 22.55
N GLY A 69 16.25 35.08 23.70
CA GLY A 69 16.33 35.87 24.93
C GLY A 69 17.80 36.14 25.25
N ALA A 70 18.24 37.37 24.97
CA ALA A 70 19.35 38.12 25.56
C ALA A 70 19.64 39.34 24.66
#